data_AF-A0A0D0MQJ4-F1
#
_entry.id   AF-A0A0D0MQJ4-F1
#
_cell.length_a   1.000
_cell.length_b   1.000
_cell.length_c   1.000
_cell.angle_alpha   90.00
_cell.angle_beta   90.00
_cell.angle_gamma   90.00
#
_symmetry.space_group_name_H-M   'P 1'
#
loop_
_entity.id
_entity.type
_entity.pdbx_description
1 polymer ?
#
loop_
_entity_poly.entity_id
_entity_poly.type
_entity_poly.pdbx_seq_one_letter_code
_entity_poly.pdbx_strand_id
1 'polypeptide(L)'
;MADRIMSRGPGQDSPNTSAQTASDLLENKLEQLHTLLWCCYGSDNGWFEEVGPAHRENLVWLASDLAQEARALYQEVGPIG
;
A
#
# COMPACT_ATOMS: atom_id res chain seq x y z
N MET A 1 -5.30 -50.81 24.29
CA MET A 1 -5.67 -50.38 22.92
C MET A 1 -4.80 -49.18 22.56
N ALA A 2 -4.33 -49.12 21.32
CA ALA A 2 -3.00 -48.67 20.93
C ALA A 2 -2.72 -47.16 20.92
N ASP A 3 -1.44 -46.87 21.17
CA ASP A 3 -0.63 -45.70 20.84
C ASP A 3 -0.82 -45.21 19.39
N ARG A 4 -0.78 -43.89 19.18
CA ARG A 4 -0.12 -43.30 18.00
C ARG A 4 0.22 -41.83 18.24
N ILE A 5 1.49 -41.66 18.61
CA ILE A 5 2.30 -40.47 18.41
C ILE A 5 2.04 -39.86 17.03
N MET A 6 1.61 -38.59 16.99
CA MET A 6 1.73 -37.74 15.80
C MET A 6 2.75 -36.65 16.07
N SER A 7 4.02 -37.05 15.96
CA SER A 7 5.14 -36.14 15.79
C SER A 7 5.30 -35.82 14.31
N ARG A 8 5.40 -34.52 14.03
CA ARG A 8 6.18 -33.89 12.94
C ARG A 8 5.57 -33.85 11.54
N GLY A 9 5.12 -32.65 11.19
CA GLY A 9 5.57 -31.97 9.98
C GLY A 9 5.70 -30.46 10.26
N PRO A 10 6.90 -29.87 10.39
CA PRO A 10 7.09 -28.44 10.28
C PRO A 10 7.16 -28.15 8.78
N GLY A 11 6.03 -27.81 8.19
CA GLY A 11 5.93 -27.79 6.74
C GLY A 11 4.60 -27.25 6.30
N GLN A 12 4.27 -26.06 6.78
CA GLN A 12 3.56 -25.15 5.91
C GLN A 12 4.16 -23.78 6.19
N ASP A 13 5.11 -23.43 5.34
CA ASP A 13 5.55 -22.09 5.04
C ASP A 13 4.48 -21.10 5.46
N SER A 14 4.74 -20.39 6.57
CA SER A 14 4.21 -19.03 6.69
C SER A 14 4.52 -18.38 5.36
N PRO A 15 3.53 -17.81 4.65
CA PRO A 15 3.82 -17.15 3.38
C PRO A 15 4.97 -16.24 3.70
N ASN A 16 6.10 -16.52 3.06
CA ASN A 16 7.32 -15.77 3.13
C ASN A 16 6.84 -14.34 2.93
N THR A 17 6.62 -13.62 4.04
CA THR A 17 6.19 -12.23 4.02
C THR A 17 7.51 -11.60 3.67
N SER A 18 7.82 -11.70 2.38
CA SER A 18 9.07 -11.28 1.77
C SER A 18 9.26 -9.90 2.35
N ALA A 19 10.23 -9.77 3.26
CA ALA A 19 10.30 -8.64 4.17
C ALA A 19 10.17 -7.41 3.31
N GLN A 20 9.00 -6.76 3.39
CA GLN A 20 8.53 -5.92 2.31
C GLN A 20 9.49 -4.76 2.31
N THR A 21 10.35 -4.72 1.29
CA THR A 21 11.49 -3.81 1.32
C THR A 21 10.91 -2.41 1.27
N ALA A 22 11.58 -1.42 1.87
CA ALA A 22 11.12 -0.03 1.81
C ALA A 22 10.83 0.41 0.34
N SER A 23 11.51 -0.18 -0.64
CA SER A 23 11.26 -0.01 -2.08
C SER A 23 9.92 -0.61 -2.55
N ASP A 24 9.53 -1.78 -2.04
CA ASP A 24 8.26 -2.45 -2.35
C ASP A 24 7.08 -1.68 -1.74
N LEU A 25 7.26 -1.21 -0.49
CA LEU A 25 6.31 -0.30 0.16
C LEU A 25 6.18 1.03 -0.58
N LEU A 26 7.30 1.58 -1.07
CA LEU A 26 7.31 2.81 -1.87
C LEU A 26 6.55 2.63 -3.18
N GLU A 27 6.82 1.55 -3.92
CA GLU A 27 6.12 1.23 -5.16
C GLU A 27 4.62 1.10 -4.91
N ASN A 28 4.22 0.38 -3.87
CA ASN A 28 2.82 0.23 -3.49
C ASN A 28 2.14 1.57 -3.16
N LYS A 29 2.82 2.46 -2.41
CA LYS A 29 2.30 3.81 -2.12
C LYS A 29 2.18 4.66 -3.37
N LEU A 30 3.12 4.57 -4.29
CA LEU A 30 3.05 5.29 -5.58
C LEU A 30 1.91 4.76 -6.45
N GLU A 31 1.67 3.45 -6.49
CA GLU A 31 0.53 2.86 -7.19
C GLU A 31 -0.82 3.30 -6.60
N GLN A 32 -0.91 3.37 -5.27
CA GLN A 32 -2.11 3.89 -4.59
C GLN A 32 -2.34 5.38 -4.93
N LEU A 33 -1.30 6.20 -4.92
CA LEU A 33 -1.39 7.62 -5.30
C LEU A 33 -1.83 7.77 -6.76
N HIS A 34 -1.21 6.99 -7.66
CA HIS A 34 -1.52 7.00 -9.08
C HIS A 34 -2.97 6.57 -9.33
N THR A 35 -3.44 5.51 -8.68
CA THR A 35 -4.82 5.03 -8.80
C THR A 35 -5.82 6.05 -8.27
N LEU A 36 -5.52 6.69 -7.13
CA LEU A 36 -6.35 7.76 -6.56
C LEU A 36 -6.51 8.93 -7.54
N LEU A 37 -5.40 9.38 -8.13
CA LEU A 37 -5.39 10.46 -9.13
C LEU A 37 -6.06 10.02 -10.43
N TRP A 38 -5.86 8.78 -10.87
CA TRP A 38 -6.50 8.24 -12.07
C TRP A 38 -8.02 8.13 -11.90
N CYS A 39 -8.51 7.69 -10.75
CA CYS A 39 -9.95 7.70 -10.45
C CYS A 39 -10.53 9.11 -10.39
N CYS A 40 -9.74 10.07 -9.92
CA CYS A 40 -10.09 11.49 -9.85
C CYS A 40 -10.20 12.14 -11.25
N TYR A 41 -9.25 11.89 -12.15
CA TYR A 41 -9.17 12.59 -13.45
C TYR A 41 -9.59 11.76 -14.67
N GLY A 42 -9.43 10.44 -14.61
CA GLY A 42 -9.53 9.53 -15.75
C GLY A 42 -10.87 8.81 -15.87
N SER A 43 -11.74 8.88 -14.87
CA SER A 43 -13.12 8.46 -15.02
C SER A 43 -13.96 9.67 -15.40
N ASP A 44 -14.67 9.58 -16.52
CA ASP A 44 -15.68 10.56 -17.01
C ASP A 44 -16.92 10.59 -16.08
N ASN A 45 -16.74 10.29 -14.80
CA ASN A 45 -17.79 9.92 -13.85
C ASN A 45 -18.24 11.10 -12.99
N GLY A 46 -17.81 12.33 -13.29
CA GLY A 46 -18.27 13.52 -12.56
C GLY A 46 -18.01 13.45 -11.06
N TRP A 47 -17.11 12.57 -10.58
CA TRP A 47 -16.88 12.36 -9.14
C TRP A 47 -16.52 13.67 -8.46
N PHE A 48 -15.71 14.51 -9.11
CA PHE A 48 -15.42 15.83 -8.57
C PHE A 48 -16.64 16.74 -8.52
N GLU A 49 -17.53 16.71 -9.51
CA GLU A 49 -18.73 17.56 -9.57
C GLU A 49 -19.85 17.10 -8.63
N GLU A 50 -19.98 15.79 -8.42
CA GLU A 50 -21.03 15.19 -7.57
C GLU A 50 -20.63 15.19 -6.09
N VAL A 51 -19.33 15.09 -5.80
CA VAL A 51 -18.83 15.03 -4.43
C VAL A 51 -18.26 16.40 -4.05
N GLY A 52 -19.09 17.17 -3.32
CA GLY A 52 -18.89 18.58 -3.02
C GLY A 52 -17.51 18.98 -2.42
N PRO A 53 -17.25 20.29 -2.25
CA PRO A 53 -15.91 20.84 -2.00
C PRO A 53 -15.15 20.19 -0.84
N ALA A 54 -15.83 19.81 0.24
CA ALA A 54 -15.23 19.13 1.39
C ALA A 54 -14.61 17.76 1.04
N HIS A 55 -15.18 17.02 0.08
CA HIS A 55 -14.61 15.74 -0.34
C HIS A 55 -13.37 15.95 -1.20
N ARG A 56 -13.33 17.03 -1.99
CA ARG A 56 -12.14 17.42 -2.76
C ARG A 56 -10.98 17.77 -1.83
N GLU A 57 -11.25 18.53 -0.77
CA GLU A 57 -10.24 18.86 0.24
C GLU A 57 -9.70 17.62 0.93
N ASN A 58 -10.56 16.66 1.30
CA ASN A 58 -10.14 15.39 1.88
C ASN A 58 -9.31 14.54 0.90
N LEU A 59 -9.65 14.53 -0.39
CA LEU A 59 -8.88 13.81 -1.42
C LEU A 59 -7.49 14.42 -1.63
N VAL A 60 -7.41 15.75 -1.68
CA VAL A 60 -6.12 16.46 -1.77
C VAL A 60 -5.28 16.22 -0.51
N TRP A 61 -5.92 16.20 0.67
CA TRP A 61 -5.26 15.87 1.92
C TRP A 61 -4.72 14.43 1.91
N LEU A 62 -5.53 13.46 1.48
CA LEU A 62 -5.12 12.06 1.37
C LEU A 62 -3.97 11.88 0.38
N ALA A 63 -4.03 12.53 -0.78
CA ALA A 63 -2.94 12.50 -1.77
C ALA A 63 -1.64 13.12 -1.21
N SER A 64 -1.77 14.19 -0.40
CA SER A 64 -0.63 14.83 0.26
C SER A 64 0.00 13.93 1.33
N ASP A 65 -0.82 13.24 2.11
CA ASP A 65 -0.36 12.27 3.12
C ASP A 65 0.37 11.10 2.46
N LEU A 66 -0.21 10.51 1.40
CA LEU A 66 0.41 9.42 0.65
C LEU A 66 1.74 9.83 0.01
N ALA A 67 1.84 11.06 -0.51
CA ALA A 67 3.08 11.59 -1.08
C ALA A 67 4.15 11.81 0.00
N GLN A 68 3.75 12.20 1.21
CA GLN A 68 4.66 12.36 2.34
C GLN A 68 5.20 10.99 2.82
N GLU A 69 4.34 9.97 2.90
CA GLU A 69 4.74 8.59 3.21
C GLU A 69 5.70 8.04 2.15
N ALA A 70 5.38 8.20 0.86
CA ALA A 70 6.24 7.80 -0.24
C ALA A 70 7.62 8.50 -0.17
N ARG A 71 7.65 9.79 0.18
CA ARG A 71 8.91 10.51 0.37
C ARG A 71 9.73 9.96 1.54
N ALA A 72 9.10 9.62 2.66
CA ALA A 72 9.77 9.04 3.82
C ALA A 72 10.37 7.67 3.47
N LEU A 73 9.60 6.82 2.79
CA LEU A 73 10.07 5.52 2.29
C LEU A 73 11.21 5.68 1.28
N TYR A 74 11.14 6.66 0.37
CA TYR A 74 12.22 6.95 -0.56
C TYR A 74 13.52 7.36 0.14
N GLN A 75 13.43 8.11 1.24
CA GLN A 75 14.59 8.46 2.06
C GLN A 75 15.14 7.27 2.86
N GLU A 76 14.30 6.31 3.21
CA GLU A 76 14.71 5.04 3.83
C GLU A 76 15.37 4.09 2.80
N VAL A 77 14.96 4.18 1.54
CA VAL A 77 15.48 3.39 0.41
C VAL A 77 16.86 3.87 -0.07
N GLY A 78 17.33 5.08 0.26
CA GLY A 78 18.72 5.41 -0.05
C GLY A 78 19.34 6.63 0.64
N PRO A 79 20.69 6.77 0.56
CA PRO A 79 21.69 5.74 0.32
C PRO A 79 22.19 5.16 1.65
N ILE A 80 22.50 3.86 1.63
CA ILE A 80 23.55 3.29 2.47
C ILE A 80 24.81 4.14 2.23
N GLY A 81 25.19 4.93 3.24
CA GLY A 81 26.53 5.53 3.32
C GLY A 81 27.58 4.48 3.62
#